data_AF-A0A6F9B9K0-F1
#
_entry.id   AF-A0A6F9B9K0-F1
#
_cell.length_a   1.000
_cell.length_b   1.000
_cell.length_c   1.000
_cell.angle_alpha   90.00
_cell.angle_beta   90.00
_cell.angle_gamma   90.00
#
_symmetry.space_group_name_H-M   'P 1'
#
loop_
_entity.id
_entity.type
_entity.pdbx_description
1 polymer ?
#
loop_
_entity_poly.entity_id
_entity_poly.type
_entity_poly.pdbx_seq_one_letter_code
_entity_poly.pdbx_strand_id
1 'polypeptide(L)'
;MPTFTLYAVDSRGSRSESSFVSVRTSYHLCLSNECLPNDFSPLRPPPVSEIADKVYNLYNGYTSGKEQQTAYNTLMEIPPPLLYRVQHHYNSHYEKFGDFVWRSEDELGPRKAHLILRRVERISRYCRALLRSAYIQSRTDTMAYMFCRSEEVQPPSSVWHGSLQETRTACMEKLISVQRNTYGNAKLR
;
A
#
# COMPACT_ATOMS: atom_id res chain seq x y z
N MET A 1 4.77 -11.16 6.92
CA MET A 1 4.37 -11.56 5.56
C MET A 1 3.27 -12.59 5.72
N PRO A 2 2.13 -12.48 5.04
CA PRO A 2 1.09 -13.47 5.15
C PRO A 2 1.58 -14.83 4.62
N THR A 3 1.28 -15.87 5.38
CA THR A 3 1.52 -17.27 5.01
C THR A 3 0.17 -17.97 4.97
N PHE A 4 -0.13 -18.61 3.86
CA PHE A 4 -1.34 -19.38 3.64
C PHE A 4 -0.97 -20.86 3.73
N THR A 5 -1.73 -21.62 4.52
CA THR A 5 -1.51 -23.05 4.72
C THR A 5 -2.74 -23.81 4.24
N LEU A 6 -2.54 -24.88 3.48
CA LEU A 6 -3.60 -25.72 2.94
C LEU A 6 -3.31 -27.19 3.25
N TYR A 7 -4.33 -27.90 3.72
CA TYR A 7 -4.33 -29.35 3.88
C TYR A 7 -5.72 -29.90 3.50
N ALA A 8 -5.76 -31.15 3.04
CA ALA A 8 -7.00 -31.86 2.75
C ALA A 8 -7.46 -32.67 3.98
N VAL A 9 -8.77 -32.92 4.06
CA VAL A 9 -9.39 -33.81 5.05
C VAL A 9 -10.24 -34.83 4.30
N ASP A 10 -10.01 -36.12 4.53
CA ASP A 10 -10.80 -37.19 3.93
C ASP A 10 -12.15 -37.40 4.65
N SER A 11 -13.00 -38.28 4.13
CA SER A 11 -14.32 -38.59 4.72
C SER A 11 -14.23 -39.25 6.10
N ARG A 12 -13.05 -39.78 6.47
CA ARG A 12 -12.76 -40.41 7.77
C ARG A 12 -12.10 -39.44 8.76
N GLY A 13 -11.83 -38.20 8.35
CA GLY A 13 -11.17 -37.17 9.15
C GLY A 13 -9.63 -37.19 9.12
N SER A 14 -9.00 -38.06 8.32
CA SER A 14 -7.54 -38.09 8.14
C SER A 14 -7.09 -36.82 7.41
N ARG A 15 -5.94 -36.27 7.81
CA ARG A 15 -5.38 -35.06 7.22
C ARG A 15 -4.24 -35.40 6.27
N SER A 16 -4.16 -34.70 5.15
CA SER A 16 -2.97 -34.73 4.30
C SER A 16 -1.80 -34.01 4.98
N GLU A 17 -0.60 -34.22 4.43
CA GLU A 17 0.53 -33.32 4.70
C GLU A 17 0.14 -31.88 4.31
N SER A 18 0.61 -30.91 5.10
CA SER A 18 0.29 -29.50 4.88
C SER A 18 1.21 -28.87 3.84
N SER A 19 0.63 -28.08 2.94
CA SER A 19 1.35 -27.21 2.02
C SER A 19 1.26 -25.76 2.49
N PHE A 20 2.27 -24.94 2.18
CA PHE A 20 2.28 -23.52 2.55
C PHE A 20 2.80 -22.62 1.44
N VAL A 21 2.25 -21.41 1.36
CA VAL A 21 2.68 -20.36 0.44
C VAL A 21 2.81 -19.04 1.19
N SER A 22 3.97 -18.41 1.14
CA SER A 22 4.21 -17.07 1.71
C SER A 22 4.32 -16.04 0.60
N VAL A 23 3.51 -14.98 0.65
CA VAL A 23 3.43 -13.98 -0.42
C VAL A 23 3.78 -12.59 0.10
N ARG A 24 4.49 -11.81 -0.71
CA ARG A 24 4.62 -10.36 -0.54
C ARG A 24 3.52 -9.67 -1.32
N THR A 25 2.63 -8.97 -0.63
CA THR A 25 1.63 -8.14 -1.32
C THR A 25 2.26 -6.82 -1.77
N SER A 26 1.87 -6.34 -2.94
CA SER A 26 2.20 -5.00 -3.40
C SER A 26 1.48 -3.96 -2.54
N TYR A 27 2.09 -2.79 -2.35
CA TYR A 27 1.38 -1.67 -1.75
C TYR A 27 0.33 -1.15 -2.75
N HIS A 28 -0.94 -1.20 -2.37
CA HIS A 28 -2.08 -0.72 -3.15
C HIS A 28 -2.27 0.80 -3.16
N LEU A 29 -1.27 1.56 -2.70
CA LEU A 29 -1.37 3.00 -2.64
C LEU A 29 -1.01 3.62 -3.99
N CYS A 30 -1.87 4.52 -4.49
CA CYS A 30 -1.55 5.38 -5.62
C CYS A 30 -0.39 6.29 -5.21
N LEU A 31 0.81 5.95 -5.66
CA LEU A 31 2.06 6.65 -5.34
C LEU A 31 2.58 7.46 -6.54
N SER A 32 1.81 7.48 -7.64
CA SER A 32 2.14 8.21 -8.85
C SER A 32 1.85 9.70 -8.69
N ASN A 33 2.70 10.52 -9.30
CA ASN A 33 2.50 11.97 -9.43
C ASN A 33 1.26 12.31 -10.28
N GLU A 34 0.80 11.36 -11.10
CA GLU A 34 -0.31 11.49 -12.06
C GLU A 34 -1.40 10.44 -11.79
N CYS A 35 -1.89 10.31 -10.56
CA CYS A 35 -3.17 9.60 -10.39
C CYS A 35 -4.21 10.39 -11.22
N LEU A 36 -4.90 9.78 -12.19
CA LEU A 36 -5.83 10.52 -13.06
C LEU A 36 -6.98 11.15 -12.24
N PRO A 37 -7.48 12.34 -12.61
CA PRO A 37 -8.56 13.04 -11.90
C PRO A 37 -9.89 12.28 -11.78
N ASN A 38 -10.10 11.23 -12.59
CA ASN A 38 -11.43 10.68 -12.86
C ASN A 38 -11.84 9.50 -11.96
N ASP A 39 -10.95 9.00 -11.10
CA ASP A 39 -11.32 7.93 -10.16
C ASP A 39 -11.76 8.54 -8.83
N PHE A 40 -13.09 8.60 -8.64
CA PHE A 40 -13.82 9.08 -7.46
C PHE A 40 -13.60 8.19 -6.21
N SER A 41 -12.35 7.98 -5.79
CA SER A 41 -12.07 7.42 -4.46
C SER A 41 -11.96 8.58 -3.45
N PRO A 42 -12.84 8.66 -2.42
CA PRO A 42 -12.84 9.76 -1.45
C PRO A 42 -11.62 9.78 -0.50
N LEU A 43 -10.64 8.89 -0.70
CA LEU A 43 -9.39 8.76 0.07
C LEU A 43 -8.13 8.94 -0.79
N ARG A 44 -8.20 9.76 -1.85
CA ARG A 44 -7.02 10.04 -2.68
C ARG A 44 -6.04 10.96 -1.94
N PRO A 45 -4.77 10.55 -1.73
CA PRO A 45 -3.76 11.45 -1.22
C PRO A 45 -3.38 12.50 -2.29
N PRO A 46 -3.03 13.73 -1.89
CA PRO A 46 -2.52 14.74 -2.81
C PRO A 46 -1.25 14.25 -3.53
N PRO A 47 -0.96 14.74 -4.74
CA PRO A 47 0.24 14.37 -5.48
C PRO A 47 1.50 14.62 -4.64
N VAL A 48 2.50 13.74 -4.79
CA VAL A 48 3.75 13.75 -4.01
C VAL A 48 4.43 15.12 -4.07
N SER A 49 4.44 15.74 -5.26
CA SER A 49 5.01 17.05 -5.49
C SER A 49 4.31 18.13 -4.66
N GLU A 50 2.98 18.17 -4.66
CA GLU A 50 2.22 19.15 -3.88
C GLU A 50 2.48 19.03 -2.38
N ILE A 51 2.59 17.80 -1.85
CA ILE A 51 2.93 17.60 -0.43
C ILE A 51 4.36 18.10 -0.14
N ALA A 52 5.33 17.76 -0.99
CA ALA A 52 6.72 18.18 -0.81
C ALA A 52 6.87 19.71 -0.88
N ASP A 53 6.23 20.33 -1.87
CA ASP A 53 6.24 21.78 -2.08
C ASP A 53 5.54 22.50 -0.91
N LYS A 54 4.42 21.96 -0.42
CA LYS A 54 3.72 22.47 0.77
C LYS A 54 4.60 22.41 2.00
N VAL A 55 5.27 21.29 2.25
CA VAL A 55 6.17 21.14 3.41
C VAL A 55 7.36 22.09 3.30
N TYR A 56 7.95 22.23 2.11
CA TYR A 56 9.01 23.20 1.84
C TYR A 56 8.58 24.64 2.16
N ASN A 57 7.39 25.04 1.70
CA ASN A 57 6.84 26.36 1.96
C ASN A 57 6.56 26.58 3.46
N LEU A 58 6.05 25.57 4.18
CA LEU A 58 5.82 25.66 5.62
C LEU A 58 7.13 25.77 6.42
N TYR A 59 8.21 25.15 5.96
CA TYR A 59 9.54 25.29 6.56
C TYR A 59 10.15 26.67 6.29
N ASN A 60 9.84 27.30 5.15
CA ASN A 60 10.36 28.63 4.82
C ASN A 60 9.48 29.80 5.31
N GLY A 61 8.28 29.53 5.83
CA GLY A 61 7.29 30.55 6.22
C GLY A 61 7.70 31.46 7.39
N TYR A 62 8.92 31.33 7.92
CA TYR A 62 9.39 31.93 9.17
C TYR A 62 8.55 31.43 10.35
N THR A 63 8.87 30.20 10.79
CA THR A 63 8.03 29.27 11.55
C THR A 63 7.15 29.84 12.65
N SER A 64 5.88 30.02 12.32
CA SER A 64 4.81 30.03 13.31
C SER A 64 4.59 28.62 13.87
N GLY A 65 4.31 28.50 15.18
CA GLY A 65 3.99 27.21 15.79
C GLY A 65 2.80 26.49 15.12
N LYS A 66 1.89 27.24 14.48
CA LYS A 66 0.78 26.69 13.68
C LYS A 66 1.29 26.02 12.40
N GLU A 67 2.26 26.60 11.72
CA GLU A 67 2.84 26.06 10.49
C GLU A 67 3.64 24.79 10.79
N GLN A 68 4.45 24.81 11.85
CA GLN A 68 5.16 23.62 12.33
C GLN A 68 4.20 22.46 12.63
N GLN A 69 3.10 22.74 13.33
CA GLN A 69 2.12 21.70 13.63
C GLN A 69 1.38 21.21 12.37
N THR A 70 1.11 22.11 11.42
CA THR A 70 0.49 21.75 10.13
C THR A 70 1.40 20.86 9.29
N ALA A 71 2.69 21.17 9.23
CA ALA A 71 3.70 20.35 8.54
C ALA A 71 3.81 18.96 9.18
N TYR A 72 3.94 18.91 10.51
CA TYR A 72 3.99 17.65 11.25
C TYR A 72 2.74 16.79 11.03
N ASN A 73 1.54 17.37 11.13
CA ASN A 73 0.29 16.65 10.92
C ASN A 73 0.21 16.09 9.49
N THR A 74 0.52 16.92 8.48
CA THR A 74 0.51 16.50 7.06
C THR A 74 1.41 15.28 6.84
N LEU A 75 2.62 15.27 7.41
CA LEU A 75 3.58 14.16 7.30
C LEU A 75 3.17 12.90 8.09
N MET A 76 2.41 13.07 9.17
CA MET A 76 1.93 11.97 10.01
C MET A 76 0.63 11.33 9.51
N GLU A 77 -0.20 12.08 8.78
CA GLU A 77 -1.44 11.61 8.18
C GLU A 77 -1.18 10.69 6.97
N ILE A 78 -0.13 10.96 6.20
CA ILE A 78 0.20 10.18 5.00
C ILE A 78 0.81 8.81 5.32
N PRO A 79 0.54 7.77 4.50
CA PRO A 79 1.08 6.43 4.73
C PRO A 79 2.61 6.40 4.49
N PRO A 80 3.36 5.51 5.18
CA PRO A 80 4.82 5.48 5.09
C PRO A 80 5.41 5.41 3.66
N PRO A 81 4.87 4.61 2.71
CA PRO A 81 5.36 4.60 1.34
C PRO A 81 5.25 5.96 0.65
N LEU A 82 4.19 6.73 0.94
CA LEU A 82 3.99 8.07 0.41
C LEU A 82 4.95 9.07 1.06
N LEU A 83 5.15 8.98 2.38
CA LEU A 83 6.13 9.78 3.09
C LEU A 83 7.55 9.60 2.55
N TYR A 84 7.95 8.36 2.24
CA TYR A 84 9.25 8.10 1.61
C TYR A 84 9.37 8.70 0.20
N ARG A 85 8.27 8.71 -0.55
CA ARG A 85 8.21 9.38 -1.86
C ARG A 85 8.31 10.90 -1.73
N VAL A 86 7.64 11.50 -0.74
CA VAL A 86 7.75 12.93 -0.42
C VAL A 86 9.19 13.27 -0.05
N GLN A 87 9.84 12.48 0.80
CA GLN A 87 11.25 12.66 1.14
C GLN A 87 12.15 12.62 -0.11
N HIS A 88 11.95 11.64 -0.99
CA HIS A 88 12.72 11.53 -2.24
C HIS A 88 12.51 12.74 -3.15
N HIS A 89 11.27 13.18 -3.33
CA HIS A 89 10.95 14.37 -4.14
C HIS A 89 11.53 15.64 -3.50
N TYR A 90 11.36 15.82 -2.20
CA TYR A 90 11.88 16.96 -1.47
C TYR A 90 13.40 17.09 -1.65
N ASN A 91 14.15 16.00 -1.44
CA ASN A 91 15.59 16.02 -1.62
C ASN A 91 15.98 16.31 -3.08
N SER A 92 15.27 15.72 -4.05
CA SER A 92 15.54 15.99 -5.47
C SER A 92 15.41 17.46 -5.88
N HIS A 93 14.58 18.25 -5.18
CA HIS A 93 14.30 19.65 -5.54
C HIS A 93 14.93 20.68 -4.59
N TYR A 94 15.08 20.33 -3.31
CA TYR A 94 15.37 21.28 -2.23
C TYR A 94 16.59 20.93 -1.39
N GLU A 95 17.29 19.82 -1.66
CA GLU A 95 18.48 19.40 -0.90
C GLU A 95 19.57 20.47 -0.82
N LYS A 96 19.66 21.36 -1.83
CA LYS A 96 20.56 22.53 -1.83
C LYS A 96 20.32 23.50 -0.66
N PHE A 97 19.15 23.45 -0.03
CA PHE A 97 18.77 24.27 1.14
C PHE A 97 18.72 23.45 2.44
N GLY A 98 19.26 22.23 2.42
CA GLY A 98 19.18 21.26 3.51
C GLY A 98 18.30 20.08 3.13
N ASP A 99 18.77 18.87 3.44
CA ASP A 99 18.00 17.67 3.18
C ASP A 99 16.73 17.62 4.04
N PHE A 100 15.76 16.80 3.63
CA PHE A 100 14.48 16.66 4.31
C PHE A 100 14.62 16.29 5.78
N VAL A 101 15.60 15.44 6.13
CA VAL A 101 15.80 14.96 7.51
C VAL A 101 16.27 16.10 8.38
N TRP A 102 17.31 16.78 7.94
CA TRP A 102 17.93 17.90 8.62
C TRP A 102 16.95 19.07 8.76
N ARG A 103 16.25 19.45 7.67
CA ARG A 103 15.22 20.51 7.73
C ARG A 103 14.03 20.12 8.60
N SER A 104 13.63 18.84 8.63
CA SER A 104 12.57 18.40 9.54
C SER A 104 12.98 18.54 11.01
N GLU A 105 14.24 18.25 11.33
CA GLU A 105 14.77 18.35 12.69
C GLU A 105 14.93 19.80 13.13
N ASP A 106 15.41 20.67 12.25
CA ASP A 106 15.55 22.11 12.49
C ASP A 106 14.19 22.78 12.75
N GLU A 107 13.21 22.52 11.87
CA GLU A 107 11.93 23.25 11.89
C GLU A 107 10.89 22.64 12.85
N LEU A 108 10.97 21.33 13.15
CA LEU A 108 10.00 20.63 14.01
C LEU A 108 10.61 20.15 15.33
N GLY A 109 11.93 20.19 15.47
CA GLY A 109 12.66 19.64 16.60
C GLY A 109 12.91 18.12 16.50
N PRO A 110 13.92 17.62 17.25
CA PRO A 110 14.45 16.25 17.13
C PRO A 110 13.39 15.18 17.40
N ARG A 111 12.49 15.41 18.36
CA ARG A 111 11.46 14.43 18.74
C ARG A 111 10.43 14.21 17.63
N LYS A 112 9.94 15.29 17.00
CA LYS A 112 8.94 15.20 15.93
C LYS A 112 9.57 14.64 14.65
N ALA A 113 10.77 15.10 14.29
CA ALA A 113 11.51 14.58 13.15
C ALA A 113 11.77 13.07 13.29
N HIS A 114 12.23 12.61 14.45
CA HIS A 114 12.49 11.19 14.66
C HIS A 114 11.24 10.32 14.50
N LEU A 115 10.06 10.78 14.93
CA LEU A 115 8.80 10.07 14.73
C LEU A 115 8.43 9.94 13.25
N ILE A 116 8.68 10.99 12.45
CA ILE A 116 8.47 10.98 11.00
C ILE A 116 9.43 9.95 10.35
N LEU A 117 10.73 10.01 10.67
CA LEU A 117 11.74 9.12 10.09
C LEU A 117 11.49 7.64 10.42
N ARG A 118 11.07 7.34 11.66
CA ARG A 118 10.75 5.98 12.08
C ARG A 118 9.62 5.33 11.28
N ARG A 119 8.71 6.13 10.69
CA ARG A 119 7.67 5.60 9.78
C ARG A 119 8.29 5.04 8.51
N VAL A 120 9.27 5.75 7.94
CA VAL A 120 9.99 5.35 6.74
C VAL A 120 10.85 4.11 6.96
N GLU A 121 11.41 3.95 8.16
CA GLU A 121 12.20 2.78 8.53
C GLU A 121 11.41 1.46 8.46
N ARG A 122 10.09 1.49 8.65
CA ARG A 122 9.23 0.31 8.58
C ARG A 122 9.04 -0.22 7.15
N ILE A 123 9.45 0.54 6.13
CA ILE A 123 9.31 0.13 4.74
C ILE A 123 10.37 -0.92 4.39
N SER A 124 9.96 -2.00 3.74
CA SER A 124 10.87 -3.07 3.31
C SER A 124 11.92 -2.54 2.30
N ARG A 125 13.11 -3.16 2.30
CA ARG A 125 14.20 -2.81 1.36
C ARG A 125 13.74 -2.88 -0.11
N TYR A 126 12.96 -3.90 -0.45
CA TYR A 126 12.41 -4.07 -1.79
C TYR A 126 11.56 -2.87 -2.22
N CYS A 127 10.67 -2.42 -1.35
CA CYS A 127 9.80 -1.30 -1.67
C CYS A 127 10.54 0.02 -1.68
N ARG A 128 11.55 0.22 -0.82
CA ARG A 128 12.42 1.41 -0.90
C ARG A 128 13.13 1.52 -2.24
N ALA A 129 13.56 0.40 -2.83
CA ALA A 129 14.17 0.39 -4.16
C ALA A 129 13.17 0.82 -5.24
N LEU A 130 11.96 0.24 -5.25
CA LEU A 130 10.90 0.60 -6.20
C LEU A 130 10.45 2.07 -6.04
N LEU A 131 10.36 2.56 -4.81
CA LEU A 131 9.96 3.94 -4.51
C LEU A 131 11.05 4.99 -4.81
N ARG A 132 12.24 4.59 -5.27
CA ARG A 132 13.25 5.50 -5.82
C ARG A 132 13.16 5.66 -7.34
N SER A 133 12.31 4.90 -8.01
CA SER A 133 12.15 4.99 -9.47
C SER A 133 11.78 6.42 -9.90
N ALA A 134 12.33 6.89 -11.02
CA ALA A 134 12.06 8.25 -11.52
C ALA A 134 10.56 8.48 -11.78
N TYR A 135 9.88 7.47 -12.31
CA TYR A 135 8.45 7.51 -12.59
C TYR A 135 7.73 6.32 -11.93
N ILE A 136 6.62 6.62 -11.27
CA ILE A 136 5.60 5.63 -10.90
C ILE A 136 4.32 6.05 -11.58
N GLN A 137 3.67 5.10 -12.23
CA GLN A 137 2.32 5.24 -12.75
C GLN A 137 1.41 4.20 -12.11
N SER A 138 0.20 4.59 -11.76
CA SER A 138 -0.82 3.65 -11.32
C SER A 138 -1.62 3.14 -12.51
N ARG A 139 -1.85 1.84 -12.58
CA ARG A 139 -2.72 1.16 -13.54
C ARG A 139 -3.75 0.32 -12.77
N THR A 140 -4.98 0.30 -13.26
CA THR A 140 -6.01 -0.61 -12.76
C THR A 140 -6.18 -1.75 -13.76
N ASP A 141 -5.90 -2.97 -13.30
CA ASP A 141 -6.13 -4.19 -14.07
C ASP A 141 -7.46 -4.82 -13.66
N THR A 142 -8.30 -5.19 -14.61
CA THR A 142 -9.54 -5.94 -14.34
C THR A 142 -9.30 -7.41 -14.65
N MET A 143 -9.57 -8.29 -13.69
CA MET A 143 -9.38 -9.74 -13.82
C MET A 143 -10.68 -10.47 -13.47
N ALA A 144 -10.96 -11.57 -14.17
CA ALA A 144 -12.07 -12.45 -13.85
C ALA A 144 -11.69 -13.48 -12.78
N TYR A 145 -12.64 -13.81 -11.90
CA TYR A 145 -12.53 -14.90 -10.94
C TYR A 145 -13.87 -15.63 -10.80
N MET A 146 -13.80 -16.92 -10.47
CA MET A 146 -14.99 -17.74 -10.21
C MET A 146 -15.44 -17.57 -8.77
N PHE A 147 -16.72 -17.25 -8.59
CA PHE A 147 -17.37 -17.15 -7.30
C PHE A 147 -18.42 -18.25 -7.18
N CYS A 148 -18.12 -19.28 -6.37
CA CYS A 148 -19.00 -20.42 -6.17
C CYS A 148 -19.64 -20.41 -4.77
N ARG A 149 -20.91 -20.79 -4.69
CA ARG A 149 -21.65 -21.02 -3.45
C ARG A 149 -22.30 -22.40 -3.48
N SER A 150 -22.33 -23.08 -2.34
CA SER A 150 -23.12 -24.31 -2.19
C SER A 150 -24.60 -23.99 -2.34
N GLU A 151 -25.33 -24.76 -3.15
CA GLU A 151 -26.78 -24.65 -3.25
C GLU A 151 -27.49 -25.39 -2.11
N GLU A 152 -26.83 -26.36 -1.48
CA GLU A 152 -27.36 -27.16 -0.38
C GLU A 152 -26.80 -26.70 0.98
N VAL A 153 -27.70 -26.49 1.94
CA VAL A 153 -27.38 -26.44 3.37
C VAL A 153 -27.45 -27.87 3.87
N GLN A 154 -26.35 -28.61 3.71
CA GLN A 154 -26.32 -30.01 4.14
C GLN A 154 -26.51 -30.07 5.66
N PRO A 155 -27.52 -30.80 6.19
CA PRO A 155 -27.73 -30.90 7.63
C PRO A 155 -26.50 -31.58 8.26
N PRO A 156 -26.02 -31.11 9.42
CA PRO A 156 -24.93 -31.74 10.12
C PRO A 156 -25.41 -33.07 10.73
N SER A 157 -25.46 -34.14 9.93
CA SER A 157 -25.65 -35.50 10.44
C SER A 157 -24.31 -36.23 10.52
N SER A 158 -24.27 -37.20 11.43
CA SER A 158 -23.10 -37.56 12.22
C SER A 158 -22.08 -38.47 11.53
N VAL A 159 -20.84 -38.36 12.02
CA VAL A 159 -19.67 -39.25 11.85
C VAL A 159 -18.96 -39.25 10.49
N TRP A 160 -19.63 -38.96 9.37
CA TRP A 160 -19.01 -39.02 8.04
C TRP A 160 -19.09 -37.68 7.32
N HIS A 161 -17.94 -37.11 6.96
CA HIS A 161 -17.90 -35.92 6.11
C HIS A 161 -18.31 -36.33 4.68
N GLY A 162 -19.35 -35.68 4.14
CA GLY A 162 -19.74 -35.85 2.74
C GLY A 162 -18.60 -35.48 1.79
N SER A 163 -18.57 -36.10 0.62
CA SER A 163 -17.55 -35.80 -0.40
C SER A 163 -17.70 -34.37 -0.91
N LEU A 164 -16.64 -33.56 -0.82
CA LEU A 164 -16.63 -32.19 -1.35
C LEU A 164 -16.90 -32.15 -2.88
N GLN A 165 -16.55 -33.22 -3.59
CA GLN A 165 -16.78 -33.32 -5.05
C GLN A 165 -18.26 -33.50 -5.40
N GLU A 166 -19.05 -34.05 -4.49
CA GLU A 166 -20.48 -34.32 -4.70
C GLU A 166 -21.35 -33.10 -4.33
N THR A 167 -20.75 -32.07 -3.72
CA THR A 167 -21.47 -30.86 -3.32
C THR A 167 -21.92 -30.09 -4.56
N ARG A 168 -23.23 -29.88 -4.68
CA ARG A 168 -23.80 -29.09 -5.76
C ARG A 168 -23.52 -27.60 -5.54
N THR A 169 -22.78 -26.99 -6.47
CA THR A 169 -22.37 -25.58 -6.39
C THR A 169 -22.92 -24.74 -7.53
N ALA A 170 -23.47 -23.56 -7.21
CA ALA A 170 -23.74 -22.50 -8.17
C ALA A 170 -22.50 -21.62 -8.29
N CYS A 171 -21.93 -21.54 -9.50
CA CYS A 171 -20.77 -20.71 -9.77
C CYS A 171 -21.13 -19.59 -10.76
N MET A 172 -20.62 -18.39 -10.49
CA MET A 172 -20.73 -17.25 -11.38
C MET A 172 -19.36 -16.60 -11.58
N GLU A 173 -19.12 -16.10 -12.79
CA GLU A 173 -17.94 -15.28 -13.08
C GLU A 173 -18.15 -13.88 -12.49
N LYS A 174 -17.13 -13.37 -11.80
CA LYS A 174 -17.08 -12.01 -11.27
C LYS A 174 -15.79 -11.34 -11.70
N LEU A 175 -15.83 -10.02 -11.78
CA LEU A 175 -14.66 -9.20 -12.08
C LEU A 175 -14.12 -8.57 -10.79
N ILE A 176 -12.79 -8.51 -10.68
CA ILE A 176 -12.08 -7.76 -9.65
C ILE A 176 -11.16 -6.74 -10.31
N SER A 177 -11.24 -5.50 -9.85
CA SER A 177 -10.33 -4.43 -10.25
C SER A 177 -9.17 -4.37 -9.25
N VAL A 178 -7.96 -4.57 -9.75
CA VAL A 178 -6.73 -4.58 -8.95
C VAL A 178 -5.85 -3.42 -9.37
N GLN A 179 -5.68 -2.45 -8.47
CA GLN A 179 -4.76 -1.35 -8.68
C GLN A 179 -3.31 -1.78 -8.46
N ARG A 180 -2.43 -1.46 -9.41
CA ARG A 180 -1.01 -1.78 -9.43
C ARG A 180 -0.18 -0.57 -9.81
N ASN A 181 1.03 -0.52 -9.28
CA ASN A 181 2.02 0.50 -9.63
C ASN A 181 2.99 -0.08 -10.67
N THR A 182 3.24 0.68 -11.73
CA THR A 182 4.28 0.45 -12.72
C THR A 182 5.44 1.38 -12.41
N TYR A 183 6.65 0.81 -12.34
CA TYR A 183 7.87 1.52 -11.96
C TYR A 183 8.81 1.60 -13.16
N GLY A 184 9.35 2.79 -13.44
CA GLY A 184 10.23 2.99 -14.59
C GLY A 184 11.24 4.12 -14.40
N ASN A 185 12.31 4.07 -15.19
CA ASN A 185 13.36 5.10 -15.23
C ASN A 185 13.07 6.18 -16.28
N ALA A 186 12.16 5.93 -17.21
CA ALA A 186 11.64 6.88 -18.20
C ALA A 186 10.11 6.82 -18.19
N LYS A 187 9.43 7.90 -18.60
CA LYS A 187 7.98 7.87 -18.85
C LYS A 187 7.70 6.80 -19.90
N LEU A 188 6.99 5.75 -19.50
CA LEU A 188 6.47 4.75 -20.44
C LEU A 188 5.46 5.48 -21.34
N ARG A 189 5.72 5.41 -22.65
CA ARG A 189 4.88 6.00 -23.69
C ARG A 189 3.62 5.17 -23.91
#